data_AF-K2CQW6-F1
#
_entry.id   AF-K2CQW6-F1
#
_cell.length_a   1.000
_cell.length_b   1.000
_cell.length_c   1.000
_cell.angle_alpha   90.00
_cell.angle_beta   90.00
_cell.angle_gamma   90.00
#
_symmetry.space_group_name_H-M   'P 1'
#
loop_
_entity.id
_entity.type
_entity.pdbx_description
1 polymer ?
#
loop_
_entity_poly.entity_id
_entity_poly.type
_entity_poly.pdbx_seq_one_letter_code
_entity_poly.pdbx_strand_id
1 'polypeptide(L)'
;MIELLINKRKLYRLLGFITIITVFCPQLVATHLQFTNRAIFNQCDTLTDYFKVDYPAFRWFTNNIPYDKRVVIIDEYPFDKPSLTPAAIESYGLFVPTSPLGYKVHLPETGLEWFDAITTLNPSILKKLKIDYIFIKNGEEKRFSEVRQLQFKDPSLFIPKYTDTLGTLFEVNDTFKQKADDVNTIENIIQEIPDNSDVYIGLFKAREIRRGAALELKRRVTLYGPAFADPYVDWFVKIETSMPQLKDTTAKVKYFLLDKTTLPAIFTDKRVVKMIDNDFTVLWKTLD
;
A
#
# COMPACT_ATOMS: atom_id res chain seq x y z
N MET A 1 -18.85 60.89 -24.87
CA MET A 1 -17.67 60.11 -24.41
C MET A 1 -18.05 59.04 -23.39
N ILE A 2 -18.89 59.35 -22.40
CA ILE A 2 -19.34 58.40 -21.35
C ILE A 2 -20.20 57.25 -21.91
N GLU A 3 -21.14 57.51 -22.82
CA GLU A 3 -21.97 56.45 -23.46
C GLU A 3 -21.16 55.45 -24.28
N LEU A 4 -20.10 55.90 -24.95
CA LEU A 4 -19.23 55.05 -25.76
C LEU A 4 -18.42 54.08 -24.88
N LEU A 5 -18.02 54.53 -23.69
CA LEU A 5 -17.37 53.70 -22.67
C LEU A 5 -18.35 52.71 -22.02
N ILE A 6 -19.59 53.11 -21.78
CA ILE A 6 -20.65 52.23 -21.25
C ILE A 6 -21.00 51.12 -22.26
N ASN A 7 -21.14 51.46 -23.54
CA ASN A 7 -21.44 50.48 -24.58
C ASN A 7 -20.27 49.51 -24.83
N LYS A 8 -19.02 49.98 -24.79
CA LYS A 8 -17.84 49.11 -24.82
C LYS A 8 -17.82 48.15 -23.62
N ARG A 9 -18.13 48.64 -22.40
CA ARG A 9 -18.17 47.79 -21.20
C ARG A 9 -19.29 46.74 -21.26
N LYS A 10 -20.46 47.08 -21.81
CA LYS A 10 -21.55 46.12 -22.06
C LYS A 10 -21.13 45.06 -23.09
N LEU A 11 -20.49 45.48 -24.17
CA LEU A 11 -19.97 44.56 -25.20
C LEU A 11 -18.91 43.61 -24.63
N TYR A 12 -17.95 44.09 -23.84
CA TYR A 12 -16.93 43.23 -23.21
C TYR A 12 -17.52 42.27 -22.18
N ARG A 13 -18.56 42.70 -21.43
CA ARG A 13 -19.30 41.79 -20.53
C ARG A 13 -20.04 40.70 -21.29
N LEU A 14 -20.68 41.05 -22.41
CA LEU A 14 -21.35 40.09 -23.28
C LEU A 14 -20.35 39.10 -23.88
N LEU A 15 -19.24 39.60 -24.43
CA LEU A 15 -18.18 38.75 -25.00
C LEU A 15 -17.57 37.84 -23.93
N GLY A 16 -17.26 38.35 -22.74
CA GLY A 16 -16.77 37.54 -21.62
C GLY A 16 -17.77 36.47 -21.18
N PHE A 17 -19.06 36.79 -21.15
CA PHE A 17 -20.12 35.83 -20.84
C PHE A 17 -20.24 34.74 -21.92
N ILE A 18 -20.18 35.13 -23.20
CA ILE A 18 -20.17 34.18 -24.32
C ILE A 18 -18.96 33.26 -24.22
N THR A 19 -17.76 33.80 -23.95
CA THR A 19 -16.55 32.99 -23.76
C THR A 19 -16.67 32.04 -22.57
N ILE A 20 -17.25 32.47 -21.45
CA ILE A 20 -17.49 31.59 -20.31
C ILE A 20 -18.44 30.46 -20.71
N ILE A 21 -19.53 30.75 -21.40
CA ILE A 21 -20.47 29.71 -21.85
C ILE A 21 -19.79 28.76 -22.84
N THR A 22 -19.07 29.26 -23.85
CA THR A 22 -18.49 28.39 -24.88
C THR A 22 -17.29 27.59 -24.41
N VAL A 23 -16.55 28.05 -23.40
CA VAL A 23 -15.39 27.31 -22.86
C VAL A 23 -15.79 26.41 -21.70
N PHE A 24 -16.60 26.89 -20.75
CA PHE A 24 -16.90 26.16 -19.52
C PHE A 24 -18.17 25.33 -19.60
N CYS A 25 -19.22 25.74 -20.34
CA CYS A 25 -20.43 24.91 -20.42
C CYS A 25 -20.19 23.57 -21.12
N PRO A 26 -19.43 23.46 -22.23
CA PRO A 26 -19.11 22.16 -22.80
C PRO A 26 -18.34 21.25 -21.85
N GLN A 27 -17.44 21.80 -21.03
CA GLN A 27 -16.72 21.04 -20.01
C GLN A 27 -17.66 20.56 -18.91
N LEU A 28 -18.55 21.42 -18.40
CA LEU A 28 -19.55 21.05 -17.40
C LEU A 28 -20.54 20.02 -17.96
N VAL A 29 -21.02 20.18 -19.20
CA VAL A 29 -21.94 19.26 -19.85
C VAL A 29 -21.27 17.92 -20.15
N ALA A 30 -20.05 17.90 -20.69
CA ALA A 30 -19.31 16.66 -20.93
C ALA A 30 -19.01 15.92 -19.62
N THR A 31 -18.58 16.65 -18.58
CA THR A 31 -18.32 16.08 -17.25
C THR A 31 -19.60 15.55 -16.63
N HIS A 32 -20.68 16.32 -16.63
CA HIS A 32 -21.98 15.89 -16.12
C HIS A 32 -22.55 14.72 -16.90
N LEU A 33 -22.52 14.73 -18.23
CA LEU A 33 -22.98 13.62 -19.07
C LEU A 33 -22.18 12.35 -18.81
N GLN A 34 -20.87 12.44 -18.59
CA GLN A 34 -20.08 11.29 -18.18
C GLN A 34 -20.49 10.79 -16.78
N PHE A 35 -20.68 11.68 -15.80
CA PHE A 35 -21.14 11.29 -14.47
C PHE A 35 -22.57 10.72 -14.47
N THR A 36 -23.51 11.31 -15.20
CA THR A 36 -24.90 10.82 -15.29
C THR A 36 -25.00 9.55 -16.12
N ASN A 37 -24.29 9.41 -17.25
CA ASN A 37 -24.22 8.13 -17.95
C ASN A 37 -23.62 7.06 -17.05
N ARG A 38 -22.53 7.35 -16.32
CA ARG A 38 -21.96 6.40 -15.35
C ARG A 38 -22.96 6.01 -14.26
N ALA A 39 -23.72 6.96 -13.72
CA ALA A 39 -24.74 6.70 -12.70
C ALA A 39 -25.95 5.93 -13.24
N ILE A 40 -26.41 6.23 -14.46
CA ILE A 40 -27.57 5.58 -15.10
C ILE A 40 -27.23 4.15 -15.56
N PHE A 41 -26.03 3.97 -16.12
CA PHE A 41 -25.57 2.68 -16.64
C PHE A 41 -24.80 1.83 -15.61
N ASN A 42 -24.76 2.24 -14.33
CA ASN A 42 -24.00 1.56 -13.27
C ASN A 42 -22.53 1.27 -13.66
N GLN A 43 -21.92 2.17 -14.43
CA GLN A 43 -20.50 2.12 -14.81
C GLN A 43 -19.67 2.96 -13.84
N CYS A 44 -19.79 2.68 -12.54
CA CYS A 44 -18.92 3.31 -11.56
C CYS A 44 -17.70 2.43 -11.34
N ASP A 45 -16.67 2.58 -12.17
CA ASP A 45 -15.39 1.81 -12.07
C ASP A 45 -14.75 1.81 -10.67
N THR A 46 -15.24 2.64 -9.74
CA THR A 46 -14.79 2.78 -8.34
C THR A 46 -15.81 2.33 -7.29
N LEU A 47 -17.02 1.90 -7.66
CA LEU A 47 -18.08 1.48 -6.72
C LEU A 47 -18.82 0.18 -7.12
N THR A 48 -18.54 -0.48 -8.26
CA THR A 48 -19.54 -1.40 -8.86
C THR A 48 -19.31 -2.90 -8.91
N ASP A 49 -18.25 -3.48 -8.35
CA ASP A 49 -18.14 -4.95 -8.31
C ASP A 49 -18.38 -5.55 -6.91
N TYR A 50 -17.89 -4.92 -5.84
CA TYR A 50 -17.93 -5.53 -4.50
C TYR A 50 -19.25 -5.31 -3.74
N PHE A 51 -20.06 -4.32 -4.11
CA PHE A 51 -21.37 -4.10 -3.49
C PHE A 51 -22.43 -5.13 -3.91
N LYS A 52 -22.15 -5.93 -4.94
CA LYS A 52 -23.12 -6.89 -5.51
C LYS A 52 -22.90 -8.32 -5.04
N VAL A 53 -21.77 -8.62 -4.41
CA VAL A 53 -21.46 -9.98 -3.93
C VAL A 53 -21.67 -10.01 -2.43
N ASP A 54 -22.66 -10.81 -2.01
CA ASP A 54 -22.90 -11.06 -0.59
C ASP A 54 -21.95 -12.14 -0.08
N TYR A 55 -21.11 -11.78 0.88
CA TYR A 55 -20.19 -12.67 1.57
C TYR A 55 -20.74 -13.03 2.96
N PRO A 56 -21.23 -14.28 3.17
CA PRO A 56 -21.76 -14.71 4.46
C PRO A 56 -20.78 -14.51 5.62
N ALA A 57 -19.49 -14.77 5.39
CA ALA A 57 -18.41 -14.48 6.34
C ALA A 57 -18.45 -13.02 6.82
N PHE A 58 -18.45 -12.05 5.91
CA PHE A 58 -18.38 -10.63 6.28
C PHE A 58 -19.63 -10.15 7.00
N ARG A 59 -20.81 -10.65 6.63
CA ARG A 59 -22.04 -10.40 7.40
C ARG A 59 -21.96 -10.97 8.81
N TRP A 60 -21.37 -12.15 8.97
CA TRP A 60 -21.14 -12.70 10.30
C TRP A 60 -20.20 -11.80 11.09
N PHE A 61 -19.12 -11.29 10.46
CA PHE A 61 -18.13 -10.44 11.11
C PHE A 61 -18.79 -9.16 11.64
N THR A 62 -19.58 -8.47 10.82
CA THR A 62 -20.27 -7.23 11.21
C THR A 62 -21.24 -7.41 12.38
N ASN A 63 -21.78 -8.62 12.57
CA ASN A 63 -22.76 -8.91 13.60
C ASN A 63 -22.15 -9.47 14.90
N ASN A 64 -20.94 -10.04 14.86
CA ASN A 64 -20.36 -10.77 15.98
C ASN A 64 -19.03 -10.20 16.47
N ILE A 65 -18.33 -9.41 15.65
CA ILE A 65 -17.06 -8.80 16.03
C ILE A 65 -17.34 -7.39 16.55
N PRO A 66 -16.89 -7.04 17.78
CA PRO A 66 -17.03 -5.69 18.31
C PRO A 66 -16.37 -4.65 17.40
N TYR A 67 -16.97 -3.47 17.28
CA TYR A 67 -16.51 -2.41 16.37
C TYR A 67 -15.11 -1.87 16.68
N ASP A 68 -14.65 -2.03 17.93
CA ASP A 68 -13.32 -1.60 18.40
C ASP A 68 -12.23 -2.64 18.12
N LYS A 69 -12.61 -3.82 17.62
CA LYS A 69 -11.71 -4.91 17.26
C LYS A 69 -11.27 -4.83 15.81
N ARG A 70 -10.01 -5.20 15.57
CA ARG A 70 -9.41 -5.13 14.24
C ARG A 70 -9.35 -6.49 13.58
N VAL A 71 -9.95 -6.59 12.40
CA VAL A 71 -9.88 -7.76 11.52
C VAL A 71 -8.88 -7.46 10.42
N VAL A 72 -8.08 -8.45 10.06
CA VAL A 72 -7.22 -8.43 8.86
C VAL A 72 -7.61 -9.55 7.94
N ILE A 73 -7.67 -9.27 6.63
CA ILE A 73 -7.99 -10.27 5.62
C ILE A 73 -6.69 -10.65 4.90
N ILE A 74 -6.49 -11.96 4.82
CA ILE A 74 -5.43 -12.60 4.05
C ILE A 74 -6.11 -13.20 2.82
N ASP A 75 -6.06 -12.46 1.72
CA ASP A 75 -6.47 -12.87 0.38
C ASP A 75 -5.25 -12.91 -0.55
N GLU A 76 -5.42 -12.93 -1.87
CA GLU A 76 -4.33 -13.17 -2.83
C GLU A 76 -3.21 -12.11 -2.84
N TYR A 77 -3.42 -10.95 -2.23
CA TYR A 77 -2.42 -9.89 -2.16
C TYR A 77 -1.25 -10.29 -1.23
N PRO A 78 0.02 -9.98 -1.56
CA PRO A 78 0.50 -9.12 -2.66
C PRO A 78 0.84 -9.85 -3.97
N PHE A 79 0.52 -11.14 -4.07
CA PHE A 79 0.91 -11.95 -5.22
C PHE A 79 -0.03 -11.74 -6.42
N ASP A 80 -1.30 -11.43 -6.14
CA ASP A 80 -2.33 -11.06 -7.11
C ASP A 80 -3.22 -9.91 -6.58
N LYS A 81 -4.19 -9.46 -7.38
CA LYS A 81 -5.18 -8.45 -7.00
C LYS A 81 -6.06 -8.97 -5.84
N PRO A 82 -6.23 -8.20 -4.76
CA PRO A 82 -7.03 -8.65 -3.61
C PRO A 82 -8.51 -8.78 -4.01
N SER A 83 -9.07 -9.97 -3.79
CA SER A 83 -10.48 -10.25 -4.13
C SER A 83 -11.46 -9.96 -3.00
N LEU A 84 -10.98 -9.91 -1.76
CA LEU A 84 -11.83 -9.87 -0.55
C LEU A 84 -11.62 -8.61 0.28
N THR A 85 -10.38 -8.12 0.35
CA THR A 85 -10.01 -6.95 1.16
C THR A 85 -10.81 -5.69 0.76
N PRO A 86 -10.93 -5.33 -0.53
CA PRO A 86 -11.76 -4.19 -0.93
C PRO A 86 -13.24 -4.38 -0.55
N ALA A 87 -13.79 -5.58 -0.76
CA ALA A 87 -15.19 -5.86 -0.44
C ALA A 87 -15.50 -5.71 1.05
N ALA A 88 -14.61 -6.20 1.91
CA ALA A 88 -14.79 -6.08 3.34
C ALA A 88 -14.75 -4.61 3.82
N ILE A 89 -13.89 -3.79 3.22
CA ILE A 89 -13.77 -2.36 3.54
C ILE A 89 -14.98 -1.59 2.99
N GLU A 90 -15.24 -1.70 1.70
CA GLU A 90 -16.21 -0.86 0.98
C GLU A 90 -17.66 -1.27 1.27
N SER A 91 -17.95 -2.56 1.29
CA SER A 91 -19.34 -3.08 1.39
C SER A 91 -19.78 -3.35 2.81
N TYR A 92 -18.85 -3.72 3.71
CA TYR A 92 -19.18 -4.14 5.07
C TYR A 92 -18.65 -3.19 6.15
N GLY A 93 -17.85 -2.18 5.79
CA GLY A 93 -17.25 -1.27 6.77
C GLY A 93 -16.38 -1.99 7.81
N LEU A 94 -15.97 -3.23 7.50
CA LEU A 94 -14.95 -3.93 8.25
C LEU A 94 -13.65 -3.12 8.03
N PHE A 95 -12.75 -3.12 9.01
CA PHE A 95 -11.61 -2.21 9.04
C PHE A 95 -12.03 -0.74 9.23
N VAL A 96 -12.16 -0.26 10.48
CA VAL A 96 -12.05 1.18 10.74
C VAL A 96 -10.56 1.51 10.86
N PRO A 97 -9.89 2.02 9.81
CA PRO A 97 -8.47 2.28 9.86
C PRO A 97 -8.29 3.72 10.35
N THR A 98 -8.67 3.95 11.60
CA THR A 98 -7.86 4.91 12.34
C THR A 98 -6.60 4.14 12.69
N SER A 99 -5.56 4.33 11.89
CA SER A 99 -4.20 4.05 12.34
C SER A 99 -4.11 4.51 13.81
N PRO A 100 -3.53 3.74 14.73
CA PRO A 100 -3.40 4.21 16.10
C PRO A 100 -2.69 5.59 16.08
N LEU A 101 -2.80 6.37 17.14
CA LEU A 101 -2.08 7.64 17.20
C LEU A 101 -0.58 7.41 16.97
N GLY A 102 0.01 8.12 16.00
CA GLY A 102 1.43 8.01 15.63
C GLY A 102 1.75 7.13 14.41
N TYR A 103 0.75 6.53 13.76
CA TYR A 103 0.96 5.65 12.59
C TYR A 103 0.52 6.33 11.29
N LYS A 104 1.29 6.11 10.21
CA LYS A 104 1.28 6.99 9.03
C LYS A 104 0.17 6.72 7.99
N VAL A 105 -0.72 5.72 8.18
CA VAL A 105 -1.46 5.16 7.02
C VAL A 105 -2.91 4.71 7.28
N HIS A 106 -3.80 4.97 6.30
CA HIS A 106 -5.23 4.65 6.32
C HIS A 106 -5.64 3.36 5.57
N LEU A 107 -4.78 2.75 4.74
CA LEU A 107 -5.13 1.55 3.94
C LEU A 107 -4.00 0.51 3.95
N PRO A 108 -4.31 -0.80 3.87
CA PRO A 108 -3.32 -1.89 3.86
C PRO A 108 -2.26 -1.75 2.76
N GLU A 109 -2.66 -1.19 1.62
CA GLU A 109 -1.88 -1.03 0.40
C GLU A 109 -0.93 0.20 0.43
N THR A 110 -0.77 0.87 1.56
CA THR A 110 0.03 2.12 1.60
C THR A 110 1.02 2.19 2.76
N GLY A 111 1.06 1.19 3.65
CA GLY A 111 1.93 1.18 4.82
C GLY A 111 2.76 -0.08 4.92
N LEU A 112 4.04 0.08 5.28
CA LEU A 112 4.95 -1.06 5.44
C LEU A 112 4.47 -2.00 6.53
N GLU A 113 3.97 -1.48 7.64
CA GLU A 113 3.49 -2.31 8.73
C GLU A 113 2.30 -3.17 8.31
N TRP A 114 1.42 -2.62 7.48
CA TRP A 114 0.28 -3.37 6.95
C TRP A 114 0.72 -4.44 5.94
N PHE A 115 1.66 -4.09 5.06
CA PHE A 115 2.27 -5.05 4.16
C PHE A 115 2.95 -6.19 4.92
N ASP A 116 3.75 -5.86 5.94
CA ASP A 116 4.41 -6.82 6.82
C ASP A 116 3.36 -7.67 7.57
N ALA A 117 2.26 -7.06 8.03
CA ALA A 117 1.19 -7.79 8.72
C ALA A 117 0.60 -8.87 7.81
N ILE A 118 0.17 -8.54 6.59
CA ILE A 118 -0.53 -9.49 5.71
C ILE A 118 0.40 -10.51 5.05
N THR A 119 1.71 -10.24 4.99
CA THR A 119 2.69 -11.14 4.37
C THR A 119 3.43 -12.03 5.36
N THR A 120 3.68 -11.55 6.58
CA THR A 120 4.44 -12.31 7.60
C THR A 120 3.59 -12.72 8.80
N LEU A 121 2.54 -11.94 9.09
CA LEU A 121 1.76 -12.02 10.33
C LEU A 121 2.61 -11.88 11.61
N ASN A 122 3.79 -11.27 11.56
CA ASN A 122 4.72 -11.20 12.69
C ASN A 122 4.09 -10.72 14.02
N PRO A 123 4.41 -11.38 15.16
CA PRO A 123 3.93 -10.99 16.49
C PRO A 123 4.04 -9.49 16.80
N SER A 124 5.21 -8.89 16.54
CA SER A 124 5.48 -7.49 16.84
C SER A 124 4.57 -6.56 16.04
N ILE A 125 4.34 -6.87 14.77
CA ILE A 125 3.49 -6.10 13.86
C ILE A 125 2.02 -6.22 14.26
N LEU A 126 1.55 -7.43 14.57
CA LEU A 126 0.18 -7.66 15.03
C LEU A 126 -0.10 -6.94 16.35
N LYS A 127 0.88 -6.92 17.26
CA LYS A 127 0.83 -6.11 18.49
C LYS A 127 0.80 -4.62 18.19
N LYS A 128 1.73 -4.14 17.35
CA LYS A 128 1.90 -2.74 16.94
C LYS A 128 0.62 -2.19 16.29
N LEU A 129 0.00 -2.97 15.41
CA LEU A 129 -1.23 -2.61 14.71
C LEU A 129 -2.52 -2.96 15.47
N LYS A 130 -2.40 -3.55 16.67
CA LYS A 130 -3.52 -4.01 17.51
C LYS A 130 -4.50 -4.92 16.75
N ILE A 131 -3.96 -5.85 15.96
CA ILE A 131 -4.78 -6.82 15.20
C ILE A 131 -5.37 -7.83 16.18
N ASP A 132 -6.70 -7.99 16.18
CA ASP A 132 -7.42 -8.92 17.05
C ASP A 132 -7.85 -10.18 16.32
N TYR A 133 -8.22 -10.05 15.04
CA TYR A 133 -8.70 -11.15 14.23
C TYR A 133 -8.00 -11.19 12.87
N ILE A 134 -7.82 -12.39 12.34
CA ILE A 134 -7.27 -12.62 11.01
C ILE A 134 -8.20 -13.59 10.29
N PHE A 135 -8.75 -13.17 9.16
CA PHE A 135 -9.46 -14.02 8.24
C PHE A 135 -8.54 -14.49 7.14
N ILE A 136 -8.39 -15.81 6.98
CA ILE A 136 -7.54 -16.41 5.96
C ILE A 136 -8.44 -17.10 4.93
N LYS A 137 -8.37 -16.62 3.68
CA LYS A 137 -9.03 -17.27 2.55
C LYS A 137 -8.46 -18.68 2.36
N ASN A 138 -9.32 -19.64 2.07
CA ASN A 138 -8.92 -21.04 1.84
C ASN A 138 -7.83 -21.14 0.75
N GLY A 139 -6.69 -21.74 1.09
CA GLY A 139 -5.53 -21.90 0.23
C GLY A 139 -4.42 -20.87 0.48
N GLU A 140 -4.75 -19.68 0.98
CA GLU A 140 -3.77 -18.62 1.25
C GLU A 140 -2.90 -18.93 2.47
N GLU A 141 -3.31 -19.84 3.36
CA GLU A 141 -2.48 -20.27 4.49
C GLU A 141 -1.14 -20.87 4.03
N LYS A 142 -1.09 -21.45 2.82
CA LYS A 142 0.08 -22.14 2.27
C LYS A 142 1.23 -21.21 1.90
N ARG A 143 0.96 -19.91 1.77
CA ARG A 143 1.99 -18.92 1.41
C ARG A 143 2.92 -18.57 2.59
N PHE A 144 2.48 -18.84 3.82
CA PHE A 144 3.28 -18.57 5.00
C PHE A 144 4.26 -19.72 5.27
N SER A 145 5.28 -19.45 6.07
CA SER A 145 6.26 -20.45 6.51
C SER A 145 5.59 -21.66 7.19
N GLU A 146 6.24 -22.82 7.15
CA GLU A 146 5.73 -24.03 7.81
C GLU A 146 5.51 -23.80 9.31
N VAL A 147 6.40 -23.02 9.95
CA VAL A 147 6.26 -22.61 11.35
C VAL A 147 4.95 -21.86 11.57
N ARG A 148 4.62 -20.91 10.70
CA ARG A 148 3.39 -20.13 10.79
C ARG A 148 2.14 -20.99 10.56
N GLN A 149 2.20 -21.89 9.58
CA GLN A 149 1.11 -22.83 9.30
C GLN A 149 0.83 -23.76 10.49
N LEU A 150 1.86 -24.18 11.23
CA LEU A 150 1.70 -24.95 12.45
C LEU A 150 1.07 -24.11 13.59
N GLN A 151 1.46 -22.84 13.70
CA GLN A 151 0.88 -21.95 14.70
C GLN A 151 -0.61 -21.73 14.51
N PHE A 152 -1.12 -21.64 13.27
CA PHE A 152 -2.57 -21.54 13.03
C PHE A 152 -3.38 -22.74 13.57
N LYS A 153 -2.73 -23.88 13.78
CA LYS A 153 -3.35 -25.08 14.34
C LYS A 153 -3.28 -25.13 15.86
N ASP A 154 -2.56 -24.22 16.50
CA ASP A 154 -2.40 -24.13 17.95
C ASP A 154 -3.46 -23.18 18.54
N PRO A 155 -4.48 -23.69 19.25
CA PRO A 155 -5.55 -22.87 19.83
C PRO A 155 -5.06 -21.90 20.91
N SER A 156 -3.87 -22.12 21.47
CA SER A 156 -3.26 -21.17 22.42
C SER A 156 -2.77 -19.90 21.73
N LEU A 157 -2.61 -19.92 20.40
CA LEU A 157 -2.12 -18.82 19.58
C LEU A 157 -3.22 -18.25 18.69
N PHE A 158 -3.99 -19.12 18.02
CA PHE A 158 -5.04 -18.74 17.08
C PHE A 158 -6.32 -19.54 17.38
N ILE A 159 -7.39 -18.86 17.79
CA ILE A 159 -8.66 -19.51 18.13
C ILE A 159 -9.61 -19.37 16.93
N PRO A 160 -10.02 -20.45 16.25
CA PRO A 160 -10.98 -20.35 15.16
C PRO A 160 -12.34 -19.91 15.71
N LYS A 161 -12.92 -18.85 15.11
CA LYS A 161 -14.22 -18.28 15.50
C LYS A 161 -15.30 -18.52 14.46
N TYR A 162 -14.91 -18.59 13.20
CA TYR A 162 -15.82 -18.79 12.08
C TYR A 162 -15.09 -19.48 10.94
N THR A 163 -15.75 -20.43 10.29
CA THR A 163 -15.23 -21.11 9.10
C THR A 163 -16.38 -21.30 8.11
N ASP A 164 -16.12 -20.98 6.84
CA ASP A 164 -17.04 -21.23 5.73
C ASP A 164 -16.28 -21.68 4.47
N THR A 165 -16.96 -21.64 3.33
CA THR A 165 -16.38 -22.00 2.03
C THR A 165 -15.34 -21.00 1.53
N LEU A 166 -15.33 -19.76 2.05
CA LEU A 166 -14.37 -18.73 1.68
C LEU A 166 -13.09 -18.85 2.47
N GLY A 167 -13.19 -19.11 3.79
CA GLY A 167 -12.02 -19.10 4.65
C GLY A 167 -12.32 -19.38 6.12
N THR A 168 -11.31 -19.13 6.95
CA THR A 168 -11.40 -19.25 8.41
C THR A 168 -10.98 -17.95 9.08
N LEU A 169 -11.80 -17.48 10.03
CA LEU A 169 -11.51 -16.37 10.93
C LEU A 169 -10.90 -16.91 12.22
N PHE A 170 -9.73 -16.41 12.54
CA PHE A 170 -9.02 -16.68 13.79
C PHE A 170 -9.03 -15.44 14.67
N GLU A 171 -9.32 -15.61 15.95
CA GLU A 171 -8.93 -14.65 17.00
C GLU A 171 -7.46 -14.87 17.36
N VAL A 172 -6.68 -13.79 17.37
CA VAL A 172 -5.26 -13.80 17.71
C VAL A 172 -5.10 -13.65 19.20
N ASN A 173 -4.61 -14.70 19.86
CA ASN A 173 -4.34 -14.67 21.28
C ASN A 173 -3.19 -13.69 21.60
N ASP A 174 -3.28 -12.96 22.71
CA ASP A 174 -2.20 -12.06 23.13
C ASP A 174 -0.89 -12.81 23.40
N THR A 175 -0.95 -14.09 23.77
CA THR A 175 0.22 -14.98 23.88
C THR A 175 1.03 -15.00 22.59
N PHE A 176 0.36 -15.02 21.44
CA PHE A 176 1.03 -14.97 20.14
C PHE A 176 1.76 -13.63 19.95
N LYS A 177 1.09 -12.52 20.26
CA LYS A 177 1.62 -11.15 20.12
C LYS A 177 2.82 -10.83 21.03
N GLN A 178 3.09 -11.64 22.05
CA GLN A 178 4.27 -11.50 22.92
C GLN A 178 5.46 -12.37 22.49
N LYS A 179 5.31 -13.22 21.47
CA LYS A 179 6.43 -13.99 20.93
C LYS A 179 7.42 -13.10 20.18
N ALA A 180 8.65 -13.58 20.01
CA ALA A 180 9.61 -12.96 19.10
C ALA A 180 9.19 -13.18 17.65
N ASP A 181 9.57 -12.25 16.78
CA ASP A 181 9.35 -12.38 15.34
C ASP A 181 10.18 -13.53 14.77
N ASP A 182 9.58 -14.28 13.85
CA ASP A 182 10.18 -15.43 13.17
C ASP A 182 10.73 -15.09 11.77
N VAL A 183 10.33 -13.93 11.21
CA VAL A 183 10.77 -13.44 9.91
C VAL A 183 11.15 -11.97 10.01
N ASN A 184 12.12 -11.51 9.22
CA ASN A 184 12.43 -10.08 9.16
C ASN A 184 11.31 -9.30 8.47
N THR A 185 10.81 -8.24 9.11
CA THR A 185 9.91 -7.28 8.50
C THR A 185 10.67 -6.35 7.56
N ILE A 186 9.98 -5.74 6.60
CA ILE A 186 10.56 -4.69 5.76
C ILE A 186 10.97 -3.50 6.63
N GLU A 187 10.18 -3.18 7.66
CA GLU A 187 10.55 -2.18 8.65
C GLU A 187 11.92 -2.48 9.30
N ASN A 188 12.14 -3.71 9.78
CA ASN A 188 13.42 -4.12 10.40
C ASN A 188 14.57 -4.00 9.39
N ILE A 189 14.36 -4.44 8.14
CA ILE A 189 15.36 -4.31 7.07
C ILE A 189 15.74 -2.84 6.85
N ILE A 190 14.77 -1.93 6.87
CA ILE A 190 15.01 -0.49 6.71
C ILE A 190 15.76 0.10 7.91
N GLN A 191 15.50 -0.37 9.13
CA GLN A 191 16.19 0.15 10.32
C GLN A 191 17.69 -0.19 10.34
N GLU A 192 18.13 -1.22 9.61
CA GLU A 192 19.55 -1.53 9.43
C GLU A 192 20.32 -0.49 8.59
N ILE A 193 19.61 0.42 7.91
CA ILE A 193 20.20 1.48 7.11
C ILE A 193 20.57 2.66 8.02
N PRO A 194 21.86 3.04 8.10
CA PRO A 194 22.28 4.18 8.91
C PRO A 194 21.76 5.52 8.37
N ASP A 195 21.59 6.47 9.28
CA ASP A 195 21.28 7.86 8.94
C ASP A 195 22.40 8.51 8.12
N ASN A 196 22.05 9.48 7.29
CA ASN A 196 22.90 10.20 6.34
C ASN A 196 23.61 9.28 5.33
N SER A 197 23.03 8.14 5.02
CA SER A 197 23.53 7.22 3.99
C SER A 197 22.96 7.53 2.60
N ASP A 198 23.63 7.00 1.58
CA ASP A 198 23.19 7.05 0.19
C ASP A 198 22.57 5.69 -0.17
N VAL A 199 21.26 5.68 -0.42
CA VAL A 199 20.46 4.45 -0.54
C VAL A 199 19.78 4.40 -1.90
N TYR A 200 19.94 3.29 -2.61
CA TYR A 200 19.19 2.98 -3.81
C TYR A 200 18.00 2.08 -3.50
N ILE A 201 16.79 2.50 -3.88
CA ILE A 201 15.58 1.68 -3.80
C ILE A 201 15.22 1.20 -5.21
N GLY A 202 15.25 -0.12 -5.39
CA GLY A 202 14.94 -0.78 -6.66
C GLY A 202 13.46 -0.74 -7.04
N LEU A 203 13.14 -1.35 -8.18
CA LEU A 203 11.77 -1.70 -8.52
C LEU A 203 11.38 -2.95 -7.73
N PHE A 204 10.17 -2.93 -7.17
CA PHE A 204 9.59 -4.05 -6.45
C PHE A 204 8.35 -4.53 -7.20
N LYS A 205 8.10 -5.84 -7.19
CA LYS A 205 6.85 -6.40 -7.73
C LYS A 205 5.65 -5.82 -6.96
N ALA A 206 5.73 -5.79 -5.64
CA ALA A 206 4.80 -5.07 -4.78
C ALA A 206 5.24 -3.61 -4.63
N ARG A 207 4.51 -2.69 -5.26
CA ARG A 207 4.87 -1.26 -5.33
C ARG A 207 4.85 -0.59 -3.95
N GLU A 208 4.10 -1.15 -3.03
CA GLU A 208 3.86 -0.67 -1.67
C GLU A 208 5.13 -0.71 -0.82
N ILE A 209 5.98 -1.71 -1.05
CA ILE A 209 7.29 -1.84 -0.40
C ILE A 209 8.14 -0.60 -0.70
N ARG A 210 8.25 -0.24 -1.99
CA ARG A 210 9.01 0.93 -2.44
C ARG A 210 8.47 2.22 -1.84
N ARG A 211 7.15 2.42 -1.89
CA ARG A 211 6.47 3.60 -1.32
C ARG A 211 6.74 3.75 0.17
N GLY A 212 6.50 2.68 0.90
CA GLY A 212 6.66 2.65 2.34
C GLY A 212 8.13 2.86 2.74
N ALA A 213 9.07 2.20 2.06
CA ALA A 213 10.50 2.37 2.30
C ALA A 213 10.96 3.80 2.04
N ALA A 214 10.54 4.38 0.92
CA ALA A 214 10.84 5.77 0.59
C ALA A 214 10.28 6.74 1.65
N LEU A 215 9.06 6.51 2.13
CA LEU A 215 8.43 7.34 3.16
C LEU A 215 9.16 7.29 4.51
N GLU A 216 9.61 6.10 4.91
CA GLU A 216 10.38 5.92 6.15
C GLU A 216 11.77 6.54 6.08
N LEU A 217 12.44 6.39 4.93
CA LEU A 217 13.83 6.80 4.76
C LEU A 217 14.01 8.29 4.40
N LYS A 218 13.01 8.96 3.81
CA LYS A 218 13.16 10.30 3.20
C LYS A 218 13.76 11.40 4.08
N ARG A 219 13.63 11.29 5.41
CA ARG A 219 14.15 12.30 6.36
C ARG A 219 15.55 11.97 6.89
N ARG A 220 16.01 10.75 6.65
CA ARG A 220 17.21 10.17 7.27
C ARG A 220 18.32 9.96 6.25
N VAL A 221 18.00 9.75 4.98
CA VAL A 221 18.98 9.31 3.97
C VAL A 221 18.81 10.06 2.65
N THR A 222 19.83 10.00 1.79
CA THR A 222 19.72 10.41 0.38
C THR A 222 19.19 9.23 -0.43
N LEU A 223 18.06 9.43 -1.12
CA LEU A 223 17.37 8.38 -1.87
C LEU A 223 17.66 8.44 -3.37
N TYR A 224 18.03 7.30 -3.93
CA TYR A 224 18.23 7.06 -5.36
C TYR A 224 17.25 6.00 -5.87
N GLY A 225 16.88 6.10 -7.13
CA GLY A 225 15.97 5.14 -7.75
C GLY A 225 15.96 5.23 -9.29
N PRO A 226 15.29 4.27 -9.96
CA PRO A 226 15.09 4.29 -11.41
C PRO A 226 14.23 5.48 -11.86
N ALA A 227 14.60 6.12 -12.98
CA ALA A 227 13.91 7.29 -13.54
C ALA A 227 12.51 7.00 -14.11
N PHE A 228 12.19 5.74 -14.42
CA PHE A 228 10.88 5.31 -14.92
C PHE A 228 9.93 4.86 -13.81
N ALA A 229 10.20 5.25 -12.56
CA ALA A 229 9.25 4.99 -11.49
C ALA A 229 7.98 5.82 -11.73
N ASP A 230 6.83 5.16 -11.66
CA ASP A 230 5.52 5.67 -12.03
C ASP A 230 5.25 7.05 -11.42
N PRO A 231 4.99 8.06 -12.28
CA PRO A 231 4.26 9.28 -12.02
C PRO A 231 3.76 9.37 -10.62
N TYR A 232 2.59 8.77 -10.49
CA TYR A 232 1.57 8.96 -9.47
C TYR A 232 1.88 8.21 -8.16
N VAL A 233 3.07 7.61 -8.04
CA VAL A 233 3.45 6.69 -6.97
C VAL A 233 4.58 7.27 -6.10
N ASP A 234 5.46 8.09 -6.68
CA ASP A 234 6.73 8.51 -6.06
C ASP A 234 6.78 10.03 -5.70
N TRP A 235 5.64 10.73 -5.64
CA TRP A 235 5.52 12.23 -5.58
C TRP A 235 6.15 12.97 -4.39
N PHE A 236 6.76 12.30 -3.40
CA PHE A 236 7.24 12.96 -2.17
C PHE A 236 8.72 12.77 -1.84
N VAL A 237 9.54 12.40 -2.81
CA VAL A 237 10.99 12.29 -2.59
C VAL A 237 11.69 13.19 -3.59
N LYS A 238 12.66 13.97 -3.11
CA LYS A 238 13.71 14.53 -3.97
C LYS A 238 14.48 13.33 -4.54
N ILE A 239 13.93 12.69 -5.54
CA ILE A 239 14.63 11.75 -6.40
C ILE A 239 15.47 12.67 -7.28
N GLU A 240 16.78 12.63 -7.15
CA GLU A 240 17.64 13.28 -8.15
C GLU A 240 17.43 12.49 -9.46
N THR A 241 16.48 12.97 -10.26
CA THR A 241 15.97 12.38 -11.51
C THR A 241 16.96 12.49 -12.66
N SER A 242 18.08 13.19 -12.47
CA SER A 242 19.24 12.93 -13.30
C SER A 242 19.68 11.51 -12.97
N MET A 243 19.33 10.53 -13.81
CA MET A 243 20.22 9.41 -14.01
C MET A 243 21.52 10.04 -14.55
N PRO A 244 22.61 10.20 -13.78
CA PRO A 244 23.87 10.02 -14.44
C PRO A 244 23.89 8.54 -14.87
N GLN A 245 24.62 8.19 -15.90
CA GLN A 245 24.68 6.81 -16.40
C GLN A 245 24.85 5.85 -15.20
N LEU A 246 24.23 4.67 -15.19
CA LEU A 246 24.24 3.72 -14.05
C LEU A 246 25.60 3.57 -13.32
N LYS A 247 26.72 3.83 -14.00
CA LYS A 247 28.08 3.91 -13.45
C LYS A 247 28.37 5.07 -12.47
N ASP A 248 27.73 6.23 -12.59
CA ASP A 248 28.01 7.41 -11.77
C ASP A 248 27.18 7.45 -10.48
N THR A 249 25.93 6.95 -10.52
CA THR A 249 25.06 6.84 -9.33
C THR A 249 25.58 5.76 -8.38
N THR A 250 26.15 4.70 -8.94
CA THR A 250 26.64 3.57 -8.16
C THR A 250 27.82 3.90 -7.29
N ALA A 251 28.73 4.76 -7.75
CA ALA A 251 29.88 5.19 -6.96
C ALA A 251 29.47 5.84 -5.62
N LYS A 252 28.33 6.54 -5.57
CA LYS A 252 27.84 7.25 -4.39
C LYS A 252 27.00 6.36 -3.46
N VAL A 253 26.22 5.43 -4.02
CA VAL A 253 25.32 4.56 -3.24
C VAL A 253 26.10 3.56 -2.41
N LYS A 254 25.77 3.51 -1.11
CA LYS A 254 26.33 2.56 -0.13
C LYS A 254 25.39 1.39 0.17
N TYR A 255 24.08 1.62 0.08
CA TYR A 255 23.06 0.64 0.43
C TYR A 255 22.07 0.44 -0.71
N PHE A 256 21.68 -0.81 -0.96
CA PHE A 256 20.73 -1.17 -2.00
C PHE A 256 19.57 -1.95 -1.38
N LEU A 257 18.38 -1.37 -1.40
CA LEU A 257 17.14 -2.02 -1.00
C LEU A 257 16.41 -2.50 -2.25
N LEU A 258 16.31 -3.82 -2.40
CA LEU A 258 15.92 -4.44 -3.67
C LEU A 258 14.91 -5.56 -3.48
N ASP A 259 14.15 -5.82 -4.53
CA ASP A 259 13.31 -7.01 -4.61
C ASP A 259 14.18 -8.28 -4.59
N LYS A 260 13.77 -9.30 -3.84
CA LYS A 260 14.51 -10.56 -3.69
C LYS A 260 14.82 -11.24 -5.04
N THR A 261 13.95 -11.06 -6.02
CA THR A 261 14.09 -11.62 -7.37
C THR A 261 14.96 -10.76 -8.29
N THR A 262 15.23 -9.51 -7.91
CA THR A 262 16.03 -8.57 -8.71
C THR A 262 17.47 -8.59 -8.22
N LEU A 263 18.33 -9.36 -8.90
CA LEU A 263 19.77 -9.15 -8.84
C LEU A 263 20.11 -7.92 -9.68
N PRO A 264 20.67 -6.86 -9.09
CA PRO A 264 21.10 -5.73 -9.88
C PRO A 264 22.19 -6.17 -10.84
N ALA A 265 21.99 -5.89 -12.13
CA ALA A 265 23.07 -5.77 -13.10
C ALA A 265 24.17 -4.79 -12.60
N ILE A 266 23.83 -3.97 -11.63
CA ILE A 266 24.65 -2.98 -10.94
C ILE A 266 25.77 -3.59 -10.07
N PHE A 267 25.64 -4.83 -9.63
CA PHE A 267 26.66 -5.48 -8.79
C PHE A 267 27.85 -6.04 -9.56
N THR A 268 27.83 -6.06 -10.89
CA THR A 268 28.92 -6.67 -11.69
C THR A 268 30.28 -6.05 -11.42
N ASP A 269 30.31 -4.76 -11.07
CA ASP A 269 31.54 -3.98 -10.90
C ASP A 269 31.81 -3.62 -9.42
N LYS A 270 30.98 -4.09 -8.47
CA LYS A 270 31.09 -3.74 -7.04
C LYS A 270 31.08 -4.98 -6.15
N ARG A 271 31.97 -4.99 -5.16
CA ARG A 271 31.89 -5.94 -4.05
C ARG A 271 30.74 -5.51 -3.14
N VAL A 272 29.74 -6.36 -3.02
CA VAL A 272 28.59 -6.15 -2.14
C VAL A 272 28.40 -7.33 -1.20
N VAL A 273 27.85 -7.06 -0.02
CA VAL A 273 27.48 -8.08 0.96
C VAL A 273 26.00 -7.98 1.26
N LYS A 274 25.33 -9.14 1.33
CA LYS A 274 23.93 -9.22 1.78
C LYS A 274 23.92 -8.96 3.28
N MET A 275 23.18 -7.96 3.72
CA MET A 275 23.05 -7.67 5.16
C MET A 275 21.90 -8.47 5.77
N ILE A 276 20.71 -8.31 5.21
CA ILE A 276 19.47 -8.86 5.75
C ILE A 276 18.46 -9.03 4.62
N ASP A 277 17.58 -10.02 4.74
CA ASP A 277 16.52 -10.27 3.78
C ASP A 277 15.25 -10.85 4.40
N ASN A 278 14.18 -10.80 3.62
CA ASN A 278 12.94 -11.55 3.82
C ASN A 278 12.46 -12.11 2.46
N ASP A 279 11.19 -12.45 2.32
CA ASP A 279 10.66 -13.05 1.09
C ASP A 279 10.44 -12.08 -0.06
N PHE A 280 10.42 -10.78 0.22
CA PHE A 280 10.16 -9.75 -0.79
C PHE A 280 11.36 -8.84 -1.02
N THR A 281 12.17 -8.62 0.02
CA THR A 281 13.17 -7.55 0.06
C THR A 281 14.51 -8.07 0.56
N VAL A 282 15.57 -7.56 -0.04
CA VAL A 282 16.96 -7.76 0.38
C VAL A 282 17.63 -6.39 0.52
N LEU A 283 18.39 -6.24 1.60
CA LEU A 283 19.33 -5.13 1.77
C LEU A 283 20.76 -5.60 1.49
N TRP A 284 21.42 -4.92 0.57
CA TRP A 284 22.84 -5.07 0.29
C TRP A 284 23.63 -3.83 0.71
N LYS A 285 24.89 -4.03 1.07
CA LYS A 285 25.86 -2.97 1.35
C LYS A 285 27.08 -3.12 0.47
N THR A 286 27.60 -2.01 -0.05
CA THR A 286 28.88 -1.99 -0.76
C THR A 286 30.03 -2.11 0.21
N LEU A 287 31.02 -2.92 -0.16
CA LEU A 287 32.30 -2.97 0.52
C LEU A 287 33.22 -1.92 -0.11
N ASP A 288 33.92 -1.18 0.75
CA ASP A 288 34.98 -0.25 0.34
C ASP A 288 36.19 -1.02 -0.22
#